data_AF-A0A8S2SX47-F1
#
_entry.id   AF-A0A8S2SX47-F1
#
_cell.length_a   1.000
_cell.length_b   1.000
_cell.length_c   1.000
_cell.angle_alpha   90.00
_cell.angle_beta   90.00
_cell.angle_gamma   90.00
#
_symmetry.space_group_name_H-M   'P 1'
#
loop_
_entity.id
_entity.type
_entity.pdbx_description
1 polymer ?
#
loop_
_entity_poly.entity_id
_entity_poly.type
_entity_poly.pdbx_seq_one_letter_code
_entity_poly.pdbx_strand_id
1 'polypeptide(L)'
;EFELPLGKKQNISCFQIVGFDIILNDHLKPILLEVNANPSLRIDFDKENEAGKLMNSFLDNKHHRLVSGKLTYQSSPIDEEIKKPLVLETLKI
;
A
#
# COMPACT_ATOMS: atom_id res chain seq x y z
N GLU A 1 8.39 -17.55 -26.81
CA GLU A 1 9.01 -16.38 -26.18
C GLU A 1 8.59 -15.13 -26.96
N PHE A 2 8.26 -14.04 -26.28
CA PHE A 2 7.92 -12.76 -26.93
C PHE A 2 9.21 -11.94 -26.99
N GLU A 3 9.92 -11.99 -28.12
CA GLU A 3 11.08 -11.11 -28.33
C GLU A 3 10.59 -9.71 -28.74
N LEU A 4 10.93 -8.70 -27.93
CA LEU A 4 10.72 -7.30 -28.30
C LEU A 4 11.81 -6.89 -29.30
N PRO A 5 11.46 -6.22 -30.41
CA PRO A 5 12.42 -5.91 -31.47
C PRO A 5 13.44 -4.87 -30.99
N LEU A 6 14.70 -5.31 -30.96
CA LEU A 6 15.87 -4.50 -30.63
C LEU A 6 16.06 -3.38 -31.67
N GLY A 7 15.89 -2.11 -31.26
CA GLY A 7 16.41 -0.98 -32.04
C GLY A 7 15.49 0.22 -32.29
N LYS A 8 14.21 0.19 -31.92
CA LYS A 8 13.41 1.42 -31.81
C LYS A 8 13.21 1.73 -30.34
N LYS A 9 13.60 2.93 -29.88
CA LYS A 9 13.03 3.50 -28.65
C LYS A 9 11.53 3.48 -28.86
N GLN A 10 10.85 2.48 -28.31
CA GLN A 10 9.40 2.54 -28.19
C GLN A 10 9.17 3.82 -27.40
N ASN A 11 8.50 4.81 -28.00
CA ASN A 11 7.94 5.89 -27.22
C ASN A 11 6.87 5.23 -26.37
N ILE A 12 7.28 4.73 -25.20
CA ILE A 12 6.39 4.21 -24.17
C ILE A 12 5.56 5.42 -23.75
N SER A 13 4.38 5.58 -24.36
CA SER A 13 3.51 6.74 -24.16
C SER A 13 2.78 6.67 -22.82
N CYS A 14 2.74 5.49 -22.19
CA CYS A 14 1.97 5.22 -21.00
C CYS A 14 2.76 4.29 -20.07
N PHE A 15 2.69 4.55 -18.77
CA PHE A 15 3.09 3.63 -17.71
C PHE A 15 1.88 3.35 -16.81
N GLN A 16 1.88 2.23 -16.10
CA GLN A 16 0.83 1.88 -15.15
C GLN A 16 1.44 1.25 -13.90
N ILE A 17 0.95 1.67 -12.74
CA ILE A 17 1.24 1.05 -11.45
C ILE A 17 0.07 0.12 -11.12
N VAL A 18 0.37 -1.14 -10.83
CA VAL A 18 -0.63 -2.14 -10.42
C VAL A 18 -0.22 -2.76 -9.08
N GLY A 19 -1.20 -3.06 -8.23
CA GLY A 19 -0.99 -3.79 -6.98
C GLY A 19 -1.25 -5.28 -7.17
N PHE A 20 -0.38 -6.12 -6.61
CA PHE A 20 -0.59 -7.57 -6.58
C PHE A 20 -0.83 -8.00 -5.14
N ASP A 21 -1.97 -8.61 -4.89
CA ASP A 21 -2.24 -9.24 -3.61
C ASP A 21 -1.79 -10.69 -3.70
N ILE A 22 -0.76 -11.04 -2.94
CA ILE A 22 -0.16 -12.37 -2.95
C ILE A 22 -0.23 -12.94 -1.53
N ILE A 23 -0.77 -14.16 -1.40
CA ILE A 23 -0.67 -14.94 -0.18
C ILE A 23 0.43 -15.99 -0.32
N LEU A 24 1.24 -16.17 0.72
CA LEU A 24 2.20 -17.26 0.81
C LEU A 24 1.53 -18.45 1.50
N ASN A 25 1.65 -19.65 0.92
CA ASN A 25 1.24 -20.86 1.63
C ASN A 25 2.30 -21.32 2.65
N ASP A 26 2.02 -22.43 3.33
CA ASP A 26 2.91 -23.13 4.26
C ASP A 26 4.27 -23.54 3.66
N HIS A 27 4.37 -23.62 2.34
CA HIS A 27 5.61 -23.88 1.60
C HIS A 27 6.27 -22.61 1.04
N LEU A 28 5.86 -21.41 1.48
CA LEU A 28 6.31 -20.12 0.95
C LEU A 28 6.07 -19.94 -0.56
N LYS A 29 5.13 -20.70 -1.14
CA LYS A 29 4.73 -20.54 -2.54
C LYS A 29 3.81 -19.32 -2.66
N PRO A 30 4.12 -18.36 -3.55
CA PRO A 30 3.24 -17.23 -3.81
C PRO A 30 2.00 -17.69 -4.59
N ILE A 31 0.83 -17.33 -4.08
CA ILE A 31 -0.47 -17.51 -4.72
C ILE A 31 -1.06 -16.13 -4.98
N LEU A 32 -1.28 -15.82 -6.24
CA LEU A 32 -1.93 -14.57 -6.65
C LEU A 32 -3.42 -14.58 -6.27
N LEU A 33 -3.87 -13.55 -5.57
CA LEU A 33 -5.26 -13.34 -5.19
C LEU A 33 -5.95 -12.37 -6.15
N GLU A 34 -5.40 -11.17 -6.31
CA GLU A 34 -5.91 -10.15 -7.22
C GLU A 34 -4.82 -9.28 -7.83
N VAL A 35 -5.19 -8.63 -8.93
CA VAL A 35 -4.41 -7.55 -9.55
C VAL A 35 -5.27 -6.29 -9.53
N ASN A 36 -4.86 -5.29 -8.77
CA ASN A 36 -5.55 -4.03 -8.64
C ASN A 36 -4.93 -2.98 -9.58
N ALA A 37 -5.71 -2.52 -10.55
CA ALA A 37 -5.27 -1.50 -11.52
C ALA A 37 -5.15 -0.09 -10.92
N ASN A 38 -5.68 0.14 -9.72
CA ASN A 38 -5.66 1.42 -9.01
C ASN A 38 -5.30 1.19 -7.52
N PRO A 39 -4.08 0.72 -7.22
CA PRO A 39 -3.66 0.45 -5.86
C PRO A 39 -3.58 1.76 -5.05
N SER A 40 -3.82 1.67 -3.74
CA SER A 40 -3.67 2.84 -2.87
C SER A 40 -2.20 3.28 -2.82
N LEU A 41 -1.95 4.54 -3.18
CA LEU A 41 -0.64 5.21 -3.03
C LEU A 41 -0.60 6.12 -1.79
N ARG A 42 -1.53 5.92 -0.85
CA ARG A 42 -1.52 6.62 0.44
C ARG A 42 -0.20 6.38 1.17
N ILE A 43 0.38 7.47 1.67
CA ILE A 43 1.63 7.53 2.43
C ILE A 43 1.39 7.74 3.93
N ASP A 44 0.13 7.73 4.32
CA ASP A 44 -0.39 7.90 5.66
C ASP A 44 -0.92 6.57 6.20
N PHE A 45 -0.66 6.33 7.47
CA PHE A 45 -1.27 5.21 8.20
C PHE A 45 -1.88 5.70 9.51
N ASP A 46 -3.08 5.19 9.81
CA ASP A 46 -3.77 5.47 11.07
C ASP A 46 -3.07 4.73 12.20
N LYS A 47 -2.25 5.46 12.96
CA LYS A 47 -1.70 4.92 14.21
C LYS A 47 -2.72 5.07 15.32
N GLU A 48 -3.24 3.95 15.80
CA GLU A 48 -3.92 3.93 17.10
C GLU A 48 -2.93 4.44 18.17
N ASN A 49 -3.25 5.58 18.75
CA ASN A 49 -2.54 6.07 19.93
C ASN A 49 -2.92 5.19 21.13
N GLU A 50 -2.06 5.16 22.16
CA GLU A 50 -2.30 4.37 23.39
C GLU A 50 -3.66 4.71 24.04
N ALA A 51 -4.15 5.95 23.86
CA ALA A 51 -5.49 6.36 24.26
C ALA A 51 -6.61 5.64 23.47
N GLY A 52 -6.45 5.46 22.17
CA GLY A 52 -7.34 4.68 21.31
C GLY A 52 -7.32 3.19 21.66
N LYS A 53 -6.14 2.62 21.95
CA LYS A 53 -6.01 1.23 22.42
C LYS A 53 -6.73 0.99 23.75
N LEU A 54 -6.51 1.87 24.73
CA LEU A 54 -7.22 1.84 26.00
C LEU A 54 -8.73 2.02 25.78
N MET A 55 -9.15 3.01 24.99
CA MET A 55 -10.57 3.27 24.76
C MET A 55 -11.28 2.12 24.04
N ASN A 56 -10.64 1.46 23.06
CA ASN A 56 -11.18 0.27 22.39
C ASN A 56 -11.34 -0.89 23.39
N SER A 57 -10.39 -1.08 24.32
CA SER A 57 -10.53 -2.07 25.40
C SER A 57 -11.67 -1.78 26.39
N PHE A 58 -12.09 -0.51 26.53
CA PHE A 58 -13.22 -0.11 27.38
C PHE A 58 -14.57 -0.05 26.63
N LEU A 59 -14.57 -0.05 25.29
CA LEU A 59 -15.76 0.11 24.45
C LEU A 59 -16.43 -1.20 24.02
N ASP A 60 -15.84 -2.37 24.32
CA ASP A 60 -16.41 -3.70 24.03
C ASP A 60 -17.76 -3.99 24.73
N ASN A 61 -18.31 -3.05 25.53
CA ASN A 61 -19.58 -3.28 26.24
C ASN A 61 -20.65 -2.17 26.20
N LYS A 62 -20.51 -1.07 25.44
CA LYS A 62 -21.65 -0.12 25.34
C LYS A 62 -21.60 0.86 24.16
N HIS A 63 -22.47 0.61 23.17
CA HIS A 63 -23.03 1.52 22.18
C HIS A 63 -22.08 2.46 21.41
N HIS A 64 -22.00 2.23 20.09
CA HIS A 64 -21.49 3.13 19.05
C HIS A 64 -21.71 4.62 19.34
N ARG A 65 -20.72 5.29 19.91
CA ARG A 65 -20.58 6.75 19.80
C ARG A 65 -19.14 7.07 19.49
N LEU A 66 -18.87 7.32 18.21
CA LEU A 66 -17.59 7.80 17.70
C LEU A 66 -17.26 9.14 18.37
N VAL A 67 -16.46 9.10 19.44
CA VAL A 67 -15.78 10.28 19.94
C VAL A 67 -14.54 10.43 19.08
N SER A 68 -14.51 11.50 18.28
CA SER A 68 -13.42 11.90 17.39
C SER A 68 -12.08 11.95 18.13
N GLY A 69 -11.40 10.80 18.21
CA GLY A 69 -10.02 10.69 18.64
C GLY A 69 -9.16 11.31 17.56
N LYS A 70 -8.44 12.38 17.92
CA LYS A 70 -7.53 13.11 17.04
C LYS A 70 -6.55 12.12 16.37
N LEU A 71 -6.79 11.79 15.10
CA LEU A 71 -5.89 11.01 14.26
C LEU A 71 -4.57 11.80 14.14
N THR A 72 -3.48 11.25 14.66
CA THR A 72 -2.15 11.84 14.51
C THR A 72 -1.48 11.22 13.30
N TYR A 73 -1.24 12.04 12.28
CA TYR A 73 -0.53 11.66 11.06
C TYR A 73 0.91 11.24 11.37
N GLN A 74 1.30 10.02 10.98
CA GLN A 74 2.69 9.57 10.99
C GLN A 74 3.04 9.01 9.62
N SER A 75 4.16 9.47 9.05
CA SER A 75 4.72 8.88 7.83
C SER A 75 5.11 7.44 8.09
N SER A 76 4.74 6.52 7.20
CA SER A 76 5.12 5.11 7.36
C SER A 76 6.54 4.86 6.80
N PRO A 77 7.42 4.15 7.52
CA PRO A 77 8.76 3.82 7.03
C PRO A 77 8.75 3.09 5.69
N ILE A 78 7.72 2.27 5.44
CA ILE A 78 7.50 1.54 4.17
C ILE A 78 7.31 2.55 3.01
N ASP A 79 6.69 3.70 3.27
CA ASP A 79 6.43 4.67 2.21
C ASP A 79 7.70 5.42 1.79
N GLU A 80 8.53 5.78 2.77
CA GLU A 80 9.82 6.44 2.53
C GLU A 80 10.83 5.50 1.86
N GLU A 81 10.89 4.25 2.31
CA GLU A 81 11.93 3.31 1.87
C GLU A 81 11.54 2.54 0.60
N ILE A 82 10.24 2.31 0.37
CA ILE A 82 9.78 1.42 -0.71
C ILE A 82 8.91 2.15 -1.72
N LYS A 83 7.80 2.77 -1.28
CA LYS A 83 6.82 3.33 -2.24
C LYS A 83 7.36 4.54 -2.98
N LYS A 84 7.99 5.50 -2.29
CA LYS A 84 8.52 6.71 -2.93
C LYS A 84 9.62 6.39 -3.96
N PRO A 85 10.66 5.61 -3.63
CA PRO A 85 11.68 5.24 -4.61
C PRO A 85 11.09 4.51 -5.82
N LEU A 86 10.19 3.55 -5.60
CA LEU A 86 9.54 2.79 -6.67
C LEU A 86 8.83 3.71 -7.69
N VAL A 87 8.07 4.68 -7.20
CA VAL A 87 7.35 5.63 -8.06
C VAL A 87 8.32 6.54 -8.80
N LEU A 88 9.31 7.12 -8.11
CA LEU A 88 10.29 8.04 -8.71
C LEU A 88 11.15 7.35 -9.77
N GLU A 89 11.63 6.14 -9.50
CA GLU A 89 12.41 5.34 -10.45
C GLU A 89 11.58 4.95 -11.68
N THR A 90 10.32 4.57 -11.49
CA THR A 90 9.41 4.23 -12.59
C THR A 90 9.17 5.43 -13.49
N LEU A 91 9.00 6.61 -12.91
CA LEU A 91 8.76 7.86 -13.63
C LEU A 91 10.04 8.49 -14.19
N LYS A 92 11.21 8.06 -13.72
CA LYS A 92 12.53 8.67 -14.01
C LYS A 92 12.58 10.15 -13.62
N ILE A 93 12.00 10.51 -12.47
CA ILE A 93 11.96 11.87 -11.91
C ILE A 93 12.82 11.93 -10.64
#